data_AF-A0A3D3FY83-F1
#
_entry.id   AF-A0A3D3FY83-F1
#
_cell.length_a   1.000
_cell.length_b   1.000
_cell.length_c   1.000
_cell.angle_alpha   90.00
_cell.angle_beta   90.00
_cell.angle_gamma   90.00
#
_symmetry.space_group_name_H-M   'P 1'
#
loop_
_entity.id
_entity.type
_entity.pdbx_description
1 polymer ?
#
loop_
_entity_poly.entity_id
_entity_poly.type
_entity_poly.pdbx_seq_one_letter_code
_entity_poly.pdbx_strand_id
1 'polypeptide(L)'
;MLALISPAKTLDYESALPTDEHTLPRLLEHSQELIDFCRKLSASEIASLMSVSEKIAQLNTARFQDWTPEFTFGNARQAIFAFKGDVYTGLDAYSLKHNNLNFAQQHLRMLSGLYGLLRPLDLMMPYRLEMG
;
A
#
# COMPACT_ATOMS: atom_id res chain seq x y z
N MET A 1 -16.82 -6.78 -14.97
CA MET A 1 -15.41 -7.11 -15.29
C MET A 1 -14.51 -6.49 -14.23
N LEU A 2 -13.48 -7.19 -13.77
CA LEU A 2 -12.57 -6.72 -12.72
C LEU A 2 -11.12 -6.95 -13.18
N ALA A 3 -10.29 -5.91 -13.13
CA ALA A 3 -8.86 -5.96 -13.40
C ALA A 3 -8.09 -6.11 -12.09
N LEU A 4 -7.06 -6.96 -12.11
CA LEU A 4 -6.16 -7.19 -10.97
C LEU A 4 -4.75 -6.80 -11.39
N ILE A 5 -4.07 -6.01 -10.56
CA ILE A 5 -2.67 -5.64 -10.75
C ILE A 5 -1.85 -5.91 -9.49
N SER A 6 -0.55 -6.12 -9.67
CA SER A 6 0.40 -6.29 -8.58
C SER A 6 0.64 -4.98 -7.82
N PRO A 7 1.03 -5.02 -6.54
CA PRO A 7 1.51 -3.84 -5.83
C PRO A 7 2.87 -3.40 -6.40
N ALA A 8 3.34 -2.22 -5.99
CA ALA A 8 4.70 -1.77 -6.27
C ALA A 8 5.55 -1.70 -5.00
N LYS A 9 6.87 -1.90 -5.16
CA LYS A 9 7.85 -1.83 -4.06
C LYS A 9 8.16 -0.39 -3.64
N THR A 10 8.09 0.54 -4.59
CA THR A 10 8.35 1.96 -4.35
C THR A 10 7.02 2.65 -4.06
N LEU A 11 7.04 3.50 -3.04
CA LEU A 11 5.88 4.26 -2.63
C LEU A 11 6.17 5.76 -2.68
N ASP A 12 5.18 6.56 -3.04
CA ASP A 12 5.22 8.03 -3.06
C ASP A 12 4.19 8.58 -2.08
N TYR A 13 4.65 9.29 -1.05
CA TYR A 13 3.81 9.96 -0.07
C TYR A 13 3.95 11.48 -0.10
N GLU A 14 4.73 12.03 -1.03
CA GLU A 14 5.13 13.44 -1.06
C GLU A 14 4.37 14.21 -2.15
N SER A 15 4.07 13.57 -3.28
CA SER A 15 3.40 14.22 -4.42
C SER A 15 2.02 14.79 -4.05
N ALA A 16 1.67 15.96 -4.57
CA ALA A 16 0.35 16.56 -4.35
C ALA A 16 -0.77 15.68 -4.93
N LEU A 17 -1.81 15.43 -4.14
CA LEU A 17 -2.92 14.57 -4.55
C LEU A 17 -3.92 15.33 -5.43
N PRO A 18 -4.44 14.71 -6.51
CA PRO A 18 -5.45 15.33 -7.37
C PRO A 18 -6.87 15.31 -6.76
N THR A 19 -7.06 14.57 -5.65
CA THR A 19 -8.34 14.43 -4.95
C THR A 19 -8.14 14.01 -3.49
N ASP A 20 -9.08 14.41 -2.63
CA ASP A 20 -9.23 14.00 -1.23
C ASP A 20 -10.25 12.85 -1.05
N GLU A 21 -10.88 12.39 -2.13
CA GLU A 21 -11.77 11.23 -2.10
C GLU A 21 -10.98 9.98 -1.75
N HIS A 22 -11.46 9.26 -0.74
CA HIS A 22 -10.81 8.06 -0.25
C HIS A 22 -11.83 7.08 0.32
N THR A 23 -11.37 5.84 0.48
CA THR A 23 -12.04 4.79 1.21
C THR A 23 -11.04 4.11 2.15
N LEU A 24 -11.52 3.20 2.99
CA LEU A 24 -10.66 2.41 3.87
C LEU A 24 -10.54 0.97 3.34
N PRO A 25 -9.38 0.30 3.52
CA PRO A 25 -9.24 -1.11 3.20
C PRO A 25 -10.24 -1.94 3.99
N ARG A 26 -10.67 -3.06 3.39
CA ARG A 26 -11.74 -3.89 3.97
C ARG A 26 -11.23 -5.03 4.86
N LEU A 27 -9.93 -5.29 4.84
CA LEU A 27 -9.29 -6.43 5.52
C LEU A 27 -8.31 -5.96 6.61
N LEU A 28 -8.58 -4.82 7.25
CA LEU A 28 -7.69 -4.23 8.25
C LEU A 28 -7.50 -5.13 9.49
N GLU A 29 -8.51 -5.94 9.85
CA GLU A 29 -8.38 -6.93 10.93
C GLU A 29 -7.27 -7.95 10.63
N HIS A 30 -7.25 -8.49 9.40
CA HIS A 30 -6.18 -9.39 8.96
C HIS A 30 -4.83 -8.66 8.81
N SER A 31 -4.84 -7.39 8.37
CA SER A 31 -3.62 -6.57 8.36
C SER A 31 -3.04 -6.40 9.76
N GLN A 32 -3.88 -6.19 10.78
CA GLN A 32 -3.44 -6.07 12.17
C GLN A 32 -2.77 -7.36 12.66
N GLU A 33 -3.33 -8.53 12.35
CA GLU A 33 -2.72 -9.83 12.69
C GLU A 33 -1.30 -9.97 12.09
N LEU A 34 -1.13 -9.59 10.82
CA LEU A 34 0.17 -9.60 10.15
C LEU A 34 1.15 -8.60 10.77
N ILE A 35 0.69 -7.39 11.11
CA ILE A 35 1.50 -6.37 11.77
C ILE A 35 1.95 -6.83 13.15
N ASP A 36 1.06 -7.42 13.94
CA ASP A 36 1.38 -7.91 15.28
C ASP A 36 2.40 -9.04 15.26
N PHE A 37 2.39 -9.85 14.20
CA PHE A 37 3.46 -10.81 13.94
C PHE A 37 4.77 -10.10 13.55
N CYS A 38 4.73 -9.20 12.55
CA CYS A 38 5.93 -8.53 12.03
C CYS A 38 6.64 -7.67 13.08
N ARG A 39 5.89 -7.06 14.02
CA ARG A 39 6.43 -6.25 15.12
C ARG A 39 7.33 -7.02 16.08
N LYS A 40 7.19 -8.35 16.13
CA LYS A 40 8.00 -9.24 16.99
C LYS A 40 9.32 -9.62 16.34
N LEU A 41 9.46 -9.40 15.04
CA LEU A 41 10.67 -9.75 14.29
C LEU A 41 11.72 -8.65 14.41
N SER A 42 12.97 -9.08 14.55
CA SER A 42 14.13 -8.20 14.42
C SER A 42 14.33 -7.76 12.96
N ALA A 43 15.09 -6.68 12.76
CA ALA A 43 15.47 -6.24 11.41
C ALA A 43 16.24 -7.32 10.62
N SER A 44 17.03 -8.17 11.30
CA SER A 44 17.76 -9.26 10.65
C SER A 44 16.81 -10.36 10.17
N GLU A 45 15.82 -10.74 10.99
CA GLU A 45 14.78 -11.70 10.61
C GLU A 45 13.93 -11.17 9.45
N ILE A 46 13.56 -9.88 9.47
CA ILE A 46 12.85 -9.22 8.36
C ILE A 46 13.70 -9.22 7.09
N ALA A 47 15.00 -8.92 7.19
CA ALA A 47 15.90 -8.93 6.04
C ALA A 47 15.96 -10.30 5.38
N SER A 48 16.08 -11.36 6.19
CA SER A 48 16.10 -12.75 5.71
C SER A 48 14.75 -13.17 5.13
N LEU A 49 13.66 -12.92 5.85
CA LEU A 49 12.31 -13.29 5.45
C LEU A 49 11.91 -12.66 4.12
N MET A 50 12.24 -11.38 3.92
CA MET A 50 11.84 -10.62 2.73
C MET A 50 12.91 -10.59 1.63
N SER A 51 14.08 -11.20 1.87
CA SER A 51 15.24 -11.14 0.98
C SER A 51 15.59 -9.69 0.57
N VAL A 52 15.67 -8.80 1.55
CA VAL A 52 15.99 -7.37 1.37
C VAL A 52 17.29 -6.99 2.06
N SER A 53 17.88 -5.87 1.67
CA SER A 53 19.04 -5.32 2.37
C SER A 53 18.69 -4.88 3.79
N GLU A 54 19.69 -4.86 4.67
CA GLU A 54 19.52 -4.46 6.07
C GLU A 54 18.90 -3.06 6.20
N LYS A 55 19.31 -2.10 5.36
CA LYS A 55 18.73 -0.75 5.32
C LYS A 55 17.22 -0.77 5.06
N ILE A 56 16.77 -1.61 4.12
CA ILE A 56 15.34 -1.74 3.81
C ILE A 56 14.62 -2.50 4.92
N ALA A 57 15.27 -3.49 5.55
CA ALA A 57 14.70 -4.21 6.67
C ALA A 57 14.45 -3.28 7.87
N GLN A 58 15.43 -2.47 8.26
CA GLN A 58 15.30 -1.48 9.33
C GLN A 58 14.15 -0.49 9.06
N LEU A 59 14.07 0.02 7.82
CA LEU A 59 12.97 0.89 7.40
C LEU A 59 11.61 0.20 7.56
N ASN A 60 11.49 -1.08 7.19
CA ASN A 60 10.22 -1.79 7.31
C ASN A 60 9.90 -2.19 8.74
N THR A 61 10.90 -2.50 9.57
CA THR A 61 10.70 -2.66 11.01
C THR A 61 10.08 -1.39 11.60
N ALA A 62 10.62 -0.21 11.30
CA ALA A 62 10.05 1.06 11.75
C ALA A 62 8.61 1.26 11.25
N ARG A 63 8.35 1.02 9.96
CA ARG A 63 7.00 1.09 9.39
C ARG A 63 6.00 0.15 10.08
N PHE A 64 6.41 -1.07 10.42
CA PHE A 64 5.54 -2.00 11.14
C PHE A 64 5.28 -1.56 12.58
N GLN A 65 6.26 -0.92 13.24
CA GLN A 65 6.03 -0.33 14.55
C GLN A 65 5.06 0.85 14.47
N ASP A 66 5.23 1.74 13.48
CA ASP A 66 4.41 2.95 13.31
C ASP A 66 2.99 2.69 12.78
N TRP A 67 2.70 1.50 12.25
CA TRP A 67 1.42 1.18 11.64
C TRP A 67 0.26 1.20 12.65
N THR A 68 -0.87 1.79 12.26
CA THR A 68 -2.11 1.84 13.07
C THR A 68 -3.30 1.63 12.13
N PRO A 69 -4.42 1.02 12.55
CA PRO A 69 -5.60 0.86 11.71
C PRO A 69 -6.38 2.17 11.47
N GLU A 70 -6.04 3.26 12.17
CA GLU A 70 -6.66 4.58 12.04
C GLU A 70 -5.99 5.43 10.95
N PHE A 71 -6.47 5.26 9.71
CA PHE A 71 -5.91 5.95 8.55
C PHE A 71 -6.44 7.37 8.38
N THR A 72 -5.53 8.30 8.12
CA THR A 72 -5.78 9.70 7.79
C THR A 72 -4.82 10.13 6.68
N PHE A 73 -5.07 11.27 6.03
CA PHE A 73 -4.10 11.84 5.07
C PHE A 73 -2.74 12.22 5.69
N GLY A 74 -2.65 12.28 7.02
CA GLY A 74 -1.38 12.53 7.71
C GLY A 74 -0.46 11.32 7.81
N ASN A 75 -1.01 10.10 7.72
CA ASN A 75 -0.25 8.84 7.86
C ASN A 75 -0.41 7.88 6.68
N ALA A 76 -1.41 8.08 5.82
CA ALA A 76 -1.80 7.17 4.76
C ALA A 76 -2.12 7.91 3.45
N ARG A 77 -2.12 7.16 2.35
CA ARG A 77 -2.41 7.66 1.01
C ARG A 77 -3.21 6.64 0.22
N GLN A 78 -4.07 7.09 -0.71
CA GLN A 78 -4.80 6.17 -1.57
C GLN A 78 -3.84 5.30 -2.37
N ALA A 79 -4.10 4.00 -2.43
CA ALA A 79 -3.21 3.02 -3.00
C ALA A 79 -2.83 3.29 -4.47
N ILE A 80 -3.76 3.79 -5.29
CA ILE A 80 -3.48 4.13 -6.70
C ILE A 80 -2.48 5.28 -6.87
N PHE A 81 -2.38 6.18 -5.89
CA PHE A 81 -1.44 7.31 -5.89
C PHE A 81 -0.18 7.04 -5.07
N ALA A 82 -0.22 6.07 -4.16
CA ALA A 82 0.90 5.67 -3.32
C ALA A 82 1.87 4.75 -4.06
N PHE A 83 1.38 3.76 -4.82
CA PHE A 83 2.25 2.83 -5.54
C PHE A 83 2.94 3.50 -6.74
N LYS A 84 4.26 3.29 -6.86
CA LYS A 84 5.08 3.81 -7.95
C LYS A 84 5.93 2.72 -8.56
N GLY A 85 5.87 2.59 -9.89
CA GLY A 85 6.59 1.59 -10.68
C GLY A 85 5.99 1.50 -12.08
N ASP A 86 6.55 0.67 -12.95
CA ASP A 86 6.24 0.68 -14.39
C ASP A 86 4.74 0.51 -14.70
N VAL A 87 4.05 -0.39 -13.99
CA VAL A 87 2.59 -0.57 -14.10
C VAL A 87 1.83 0.72 -13.77
N TYR A 88 2.26 1.42 -12.72
CA TYR A 88 1.60 2.64 -12.23
C TYR A 88 1.97 3.88 -13.07
N THR A 89 3.18 3.89 -13.64
CA THR A 89 3.58 4.87 -14.67
C THR A 89 2.71 4.72 -15.92
N GLY A 90 2.46 3.48 -16.37
CA GLY A 90 1.58 3.22 -17.51
C GLY A 90 0.10 3.49 -17.21
N LEU A 91 -0.34 3.32 -15.96
CA LEU A 91 -1.70 3.67 -15.52
C LEU A 91 -1.94 5.18 -15.49
N ASP A 92 -0.88 5.96 -15.25
CA ASP A 92 -0.89 7.43 -15.17
C ASP A 92 -2.06 7.97 -14.32
N ALA A 93 -2.16 7.48 -13.09
CA ALA A 93 -3.31 7.76 -12.22
C ALA A 93 -3.55 9.26 -11.97
N TYR A 94 -2.49 10.08 -11.99
CA TYR A 94 -2.56 11.51 -11.74
C TYR A 94 -3.25 12.30 -12.86
N SER A 95 -3.36 11.75 -14.07
CA SER A 95 -4.09 12.37 -15.18
C SER A 95 -5.56 11.94 -15.26
N LEU A 96 -5.99 10.98 -14.42
CA LEU A 96 -7.36 10.48 -14.43
C LEU A 96 -8.34 11.54 -13.91
N LYS A 97 -9.38 11.81 -14.70
CA LYS A 97 -10.53 12.62 -14.28
C LYS A 97 -11.38 11.83 -13.26
N HIS A 98 -12.16 12.55 -12.45
CA HIS A 98 -13.03 11.97 -11.42
C HIS A 98 -13.89 10.78 -11.89
N ASN A 99 -14.52 10.85 -13.08
CA ASN A 99 -15.31 9.74 -13.62
C ASN A 99 -14.46 8.47 -13.87
N ASN A 100 -13.21 8.63 -14.32
CA ASN A 100 -12.31 7.50 -14.54
C ASN A 100 -11.78 6.94 -13.22
N LEU A 101 -11.57 7.79 -12.21
CA LEU A 101 -11.24 7.34 -10.85
C LEU A 101 -12.39 6.52 -10.24
N ASN A 102 -13.65 6.96 -10.40
CA ASN A 102 -14.82 6.20 -9.96
C ASN A 102 -14.94 4.85 -10.69
N PHE A 103 -14.69 4.84 -12.00
CA PHE A 103 -14.66 3.60 -12.78
C PHE A 103 -13.57 2.66 -12.27
N ALA A 104 -12.34 3.15 -12.09
CA ALA A 104 -11.24 2.37 -11.53
C ALA A 104 -11.60 1.85 -10.14
N GLN A 105 -12.20 2.67 -9.28
CA GLN A 105 -12.60 2.29 -7.92
C GLN A 105 -13.55 1.08 -7.92
N GLN A 106 -14.39 0.94 -8.95
CA GLN A 106 -15.28 -0.21 -9.12
C GLN A 106 -14.61 -1.40 -9.79
N HIS A 107 -13.72 -1.16 -10.75
CA HIS A 107 -13.24 -2.16 -11.70
C HIS A 107 -11.75 -2.56 -11.58
N LEU A 108 -10.95 -1.92 -10.74
CA LEU A 108 -9.54 -2.22 -10.53
C LEU A 108 -9.28 -2.64 -9.09
N ARG A 109 -8.43 -3.65 -8.87
CA ARG A 109 -7.91 -3.99 -7.55
C ARG A 109 -6.40 -4.22 -7.62
N MET A 110 -5.73 -3.84 -6.54
CA MET A 110 -4.31 -4.09 -6.33
C MET A 110 -4.18 -5.18 -5.27
N LEU A 111 -3.48 -6.26 -5.60
CA LEU A 111 -3.11 -7.27 -4.60
C LEU A 111 -2.13 -6.66 -3.60
N SER A 112 -2.18 -7.08 -2.35
CA SER A 112 -1.31 -6.58 -1.29
C SER A 112 -0.99 -7.66 -0.27
N GLY A 113 0.29 -7.88 0.04
CA GLY A 113 0.69 -8.81 1.09
C GLY A 113 0.17 -8.43 2.47
N LEU A 114 0.04 -7.13 2.76
CA LEU A 114 -0.43 -6.64 4.05
C LEU A 114 -1.95 -6.44 4.08
N TYR A 115 -2.50 -5.84 3.02
CA TYR A 115 -3.92 -5.44 2.97
C TYR A 115 -4.81 -6.46 2.25
N GLY A 116 -4.24 -7.55 1.74
CA GLY A 116 -4.90 -8.55 0.91
C GLY A 116 -5.27 -7.99 -0.47
N LEU A 117 -6.30 -7.14 -0.49
CA LEU A 117 -6.85 -6.53 -1.69
C LEU A 117 -7.19 -5.06 -1.44
N LEU A 118 -6.57 -4.16 -2.20
CA LEU A 118 -6.83 -2.73 -2.15
C LEU A 118 -7.66 -2.29 -3.35
N ARG A 119 -8.60 -1.39 -3.11
CA ARG A 119 -9.23 -0.57 -4.16
C ARG A 119 -8.37 0.68 -4.42
N PRO A 120 -8.48 1.29 -5.60
CA PRO A 120 -7.75 2.51 -5.96
C PRO A 120 -7.71 3.58 -4.89
N LEU A 121 -8.87 3.90 -4.29
CA LEU A 121 -9.02 4.97 -3.32
C LEU A 121 -8.85 4.49 -1.86
N ASP A 122 -8.54 3.22 -1.62
CA ASP A 122 -8.28 2.75 -0.25
C ASP A 122 -6.99 3.38 0.27
N LEU A 123 -7.07 4.06 1.42
CA LEU A 123 -5.90 4.55 2.13
C LEU A 123 -5.02 3.38 2.56
N MET A 124 -3.71 3.56 2.45
CA MET A 124 -2.72 2.63 2.97
C MET A 124 -1.58 3.40 3.62
N MET A 125 -1.09 2.88 4.74
CA MET A 125 0.20 3.27 5.33
C MET A 125 1.35 2.56 4.60
N PRO A 126 2.56 3.14 4.62
CA PRO A 126 3.72 2.56 3.93
C PRO A 126 4.10 1.22 4.55
N TYR A 127 4.38 0.24 3.71
CA TYR A 127 4.82 -1.09 4.12
C TYR A 127 5.72 -1.73 3.05
N ARG A 128 6.35 -2.85 3.38
CA ARG A 128 6.90 -3.79 2.40
C ARG A 128 6.68 -5.18 2.93
N LEU A 129 5.76 -5.90 2.29
CA LEU A 129 5.43 -7.29 2.61
C LEU A 129 4.97 -7.90 1.29
N GLU A 130 5.88 -8.63 0.64
CA GLU A 130 5.60 -9.28 -0.64
C GLU A 130 4.78 -10.56 -0.41
N MET A 131 4.05 -10.99 -1.44
CA MET A 131 3.13 -12.14 -1.34
C MET A 131 3.83 -13.52 -1.46
N GLY A 132 5.16 -13.54 -1.64
CA GLY A 132 5.95 -14.73 -1.98
C GLY A 132 6.47 -14.67 -3.40
#